data_AF-A0A4U0YZW3-F1
#
_entry.id   AF-A0A4U0YZW3-F1
#
_cell.length_a   1.000
_cell.length_b   1.000
_cell.length_c   1.000
_cell.angle_alpha   90.00
_cell.angle_beta   90.00
_cell.angle_gamma   90.00
#
_symmetry.space_group_name_H-M   'P 1'
#
loop_
_entity.id
_entity.type
_entity.pdbx_description
1 polymer ?
#
loop_
_entity_poly.entity_id
_entity_poly.type
_entity_poly.pdbx_seq_one_letter_code
_entity_poly.pdbx_strand_id
1 'polypeptide(L)'
;MDTIYALASARGKAGVAVLRLSGPEAHAAVASFGVSLPPLRQAVLRRLIWQGEVLDEALVLLFGAGASFTGEVVAELHLHGSSAAVNAVLRALSTLPGLRPAEAGEFTRRALENGRLDLAQVEGLADLIDAETEAQRRQALRVLSGSIGAKVEGWRRDLIRAGALLEATIDFADEDVPVDVSPEVLALLGGLLGDLRAEVGGSRIAERIRDGFEVAIVGAPNAGKSTLLNALARRDAALTSEVAGTTRDVIEVRMDLEGLAVTLLDTAGLRETDDRIEALGIDRAVARANAADLRIFLLDGAEPAPGVAQQPGDLLVHGKADLVTGAGLRVSGKTGEGLPELVTEIGRSLQARAATAGNLTRERHRIAIVTAIRAMESAQAEVMRRPQRTELAAEDLRRAMRALDSLTGRIDVEDLLDDIFASFCIGK
;
A
#
# COMPACT_ATOMS: atom_id res chain seq x y z
N MET A 1 17.92 17.96 18.03
CA MET A 1 16.84 17.90 17.03
C MET A 1 16.33 19.31 16.81
N ASP A 2 16.14 19.67 15.56
CA ASP A 2 15.45 20.88 15.14
C ASP A 2 13.93 20.73 15.27
N THR A 3 13.21 21.85 15.24
CA THR A 3 11.75 21.84 15.17
C THR A 3 11.29 22.06 13.74
N ILE A 4 10.53 21.11 13.21
CA ILE A 4 9.99 21.18 11.86
C ILE A 4 8.59 21.73 11.85
N TYR A 5 8.23 22.41 10.76
CA TYR A 5 6.86 22.87 10.54
C TYR A 5 6.42 22.72 9.08
N ALA A 6 5.14 22.44 8.87
CA ALA A 6 4.54 22.41 7.53
C ALA A 6 3.01 22.50 7.59
N LEU A 7 2.41 22.79 6.44
CA LEU A 7 0.97 22.64 6.23
C LEU A 7 0.64 21.13 6.15
N ALA A 8 -0.13 20.60 7.09
CA ALA A 8 -0.52 19.19 7.18
C ALA A 8 -1.83 18.87 6.42
N SER A 9 -2.65 19.88 6.13
CA SER A 9 -3.85 19.75 5.29
C SER A 9 -3.52 19.90 3.79
N ALA A 10 -4.43 19.47 2.92
CA ALA A 10 -4.27 19.65 1.48
C ALA A 10 -4.08 21.14 1.10
N ARG A 11 -3.28 21.40 0.07
CA ARG A 11 -3.09 22.76 -0.47
C ARG A 11 -4.36 23.20 -1.20
N GLY A 12 -4.69 24.48 -1.09
CA GLY A 12 -5.84 25.06 -1.77
C GLY A 12 -6.69 25.89 -0.83
N LYS A 13 -7.84 26.36 -1.34
CA LYS A 13 -8.83 27.07 -0.52
C LYS A 13 -9.66 26.07 0.25
N ALA A 14 -9.74 26.22 1.56
CA ALA A 14 -10.55 25.37 2.44
C ALA A 14 -11.13 26.19 3.60
N GLY A 15 -12.12 25.62 4.31
CA GLY A 15 -12.63 26.22 5.55
C GLY A 15 -11.58 26.31 6.64
N VAL A 16 -10.74 25.27 6.77
CA VAL A 16 -9.67 25.16 7.77
C VAL A 16 -8.40 24.64 7.11
N ALA A 17 -7.24 25.18 7.51
CA ALA A 17 -5.91 24.69 7.20
C ALA A 17 -5.17 24.34 8.50
N VAL A 18 -4.59 23.15 8.57
CA VAL A 18 -3.84 22.70 9.76
C VAL A 18 -2.35 22.84 9.50
N LEU A 19 -1.68 23.70 10.25
CA LEU A 19 -0.23 23.82 10.26
C LEU A 19 0.31 23.07 11.48
N ARG A 20 1.22 22.13 11.26
CA ARG A 20 1.80 21.28 12.31
C ARG A 20 3.25 21.68 12.56
N LEU A 21 3.65 21.71 13.83
CA LEU A 21 5.01 21.86 14.31
C LEU A 21 5.40 20.65 15.15
N SER A 22 6.60 20.10 14.96
CA SER A 22 7.13 18.96 15.74
C SER A 22 8.58 19.19 16.12
N GLY A 23 8.90 19.03 17.40
CA GLY A 23 10.24 19.19 17.94
C GLY A 23 10.28 20.00 19.24
N PRO A 24 11.46 20.17 19.85
CA PRO A 24 11.61 20.74 21.19
C PRO A 24 11.09 22.18 21.31
N GLU A 25 11.12 22.97 20.24
CA GLU A 25 10.70 24.37 20.23
C GLU A 25 9.23 24.55 19.78
N ALA A 26 8.49 23.48 19.51
CA ALA A 26 7.15 23.58 18.91
C ALA A 26 6.19 24.41 19.78
N HIS A 27 6.21 24.23 21.11
CA HIS A 27 5.35 25.01 22.03
C HIS A 27 5.87 26.45 22.22
N ALA A 28 7.18 26.64 22.28
CA ALA A 28 7.79 27.97 22.37
C ALA A 28 7.48 28.82 21.13
N ALA A 29 7.50 28.21 19.94
CA ALA A 29 7.11 28.84 18.70
C ALA A 29 5.65 29.32 18.72
N VAL A 30 4.73 28.55 19.29
CA VAL A 30 3.34 29.00 19.48
C VAL A 30 3.27 30.20 20.42
N ALA A 31 3.98 30.17 21.54
CA ALA A 31 4.00 31.29 22.50
C ALA A 31 4.51 32.59 21.87
N SER A 32 5.41 32.50 20.87
CA SER A 32 5.95 33.66 20.16
C SER A 32 4.91 34.47 19.39
N PHE A 33 3.73 33.90 19.11
CA PHE A 33 2.59 34.63 18.53
C PHE A 33 1.83 35.52 19.54
N GLY A 34 2.41 35.76 20.72
CA GLY A 34 1.81 36.61 21.77
C GLY A 34 0.60 35.97 22.45
N VAL A 35 0.53 34.63 22.49
CA VAL A 35 -0.61 33.87 23.01
C VAL A 35 -0.24 33.06 24.25
N SER A 36 -1.19 32.90 25.17
CA SER A 36 -1.05 31.92 26.25
C SER A 36 -1.24 30.51 25.72
N LEU A 37 -0.33 29.61 26.08
CA LEU A 37 -0.39 28.21 25.67
C LEU A 37 -1.62 27.52 26.26
N PRO A 38 -2.42 26.79 25.45
CA PRO A 38 -3.51 26.00 25.98
C PRO A 38 -3.00 24.77 26.75
N PRO A 39 -3.82 24.18 27.63
CA PRO A 39 -3.52 22.87 28.20
C PRO A 39 -3.32 21.81 27.11
N LEU A 40 -2.51 20.79 27.39
CA LEU A 40 -2.27 19.70 26.45
C LEU A 40 -3.58 18.99 26.08
N ARG A 41 -3.74 18.67 24.80
CA ARG A 41 -4.90 17.99 24.20
C ARG A 41 -6.23 18.73 24.38
N GLN A 42 -6.20 20.03 24.61
CA GLN A 42 -7.37 20.91 24.61
C GLN A 42 -7.23 21.96 23.52
N ALA A 43 -8.21 22.02 22.61
CA ALA A 43 -8.25 23.05 21.57
C ALA A 43 -8.76 24.36 22.17
N VAL A 44 -8.02 25.45 21.98
CA VAL A 44 -8.45 26.77 22.45
C VAL A 44 -8.24 27.82 21.38
N LEU A 45 -9.24 28.70 21.21
CA LEU A 45 -9.19 29.82 20.26
C LEU A 45 -8.17 30.87 20.70
N ARG A 46 -7.33 31.31 19.77
CA ARG A 46 -6.32 32.34 19.99
C ARG A 46 -6.20 33.24 18.76
N ARG A 47 -5.94 34.52 19.01
CA ARG A 47 -5.54 35.47 17.98
C ARG A 47 -4.03 35.41 17.82
N LEU A 48 -3.53 34.91 16.69
CA LEU A 48 -2.11 34.81 16.41
C LEU A 48 -1.59 36.18 15.98
N ILE A 49 -0.67 36.75 16.76
CA ILE A 49 -0.13 38.08 16.53
C ILE A 49 1.37 37.98 16.28
N TRP A 50 1.85 38.62 15.22
CA TRP A 50 3.27 38.67 14.90
C TRP A 50 3.68 40.10 14.57
N GLN A 51 4.68 40.62 15.28
CA GLN A 51 5.19 41.98 15.10
C GLN A 51 4.09 43.08 15.12
N GLY A 52 3.05 42.88 15.93
CA GLY A 52 1.93 43.81 16.07
C GLY A 52 0.78 43.60 15.08
N GLU A 53 0.94 42.74 14.08
CA GLU A 53 -0.12 42.40 13.12
C GLU A 53 -0.85 41.12 13.51
N VAL A 54 -2.16 41.09 13.28
CA VAL A 54 -2.97 39.88 13.44
C VAL A 54 -2.80 39.03 12.20
N LEU A 55 -2.22 37.84 12.35
CA LEU A 55 -2.06 36.90 11.26
C LEU A 55 -3.36 36.12 11.00
N ASP A 56 -3.98 35.63 12.07
CA ASP A 56 -5.25 34.90 12.02
C ASP A 56 -5.88 34.76 13.43
N GLU A 57 -7.13 34.32 13.49
CA GLU A 57 -7.78 33.78 14.69
C GLU A 57 -7.97 32.27 14.50
N ALA A 58 -7.26 31.47 15.31
CA ALA A 58 -7.05 30.05 15.05
C ALA A 58 -7.28 29.21 16.32
N LEU A 59 -7.70 27.95 16.14
CA LEU A 59 -7.63 26.97 17.23
C LEU A 59 -6.20 26.49 17.37
N VAL A 60 -5.70 26.51 18.60
CA VAL A 60 -4.38 26.01 18.96
C VAL A 60 -4.54 24.72 19.75
N LEU A 61 -3.82 23.68 19.36
CA LEU A 61 -3.81 22.37 20.02
C LEU A 61 -2.36 21.94 20.28
N LEU A 62 -2.07 21.52 21.52
CA LEU A 62 -0.72 21.11 21.92
C LEU A 62 -0.70 19.63 22.36
N PHE A 63 0.38 18.94 22.03
CA PHE A 63 0.66 17.57 22.47
C PHE A 63 2.02 17.53 23.19
N GLY A 64 2.07 16.78 24.28
CA GLY A 64 3.33 16.51 25.01
C GLY A 64 4.12 15.37 24.35
N ALA A 65 5.39 15.24 24.73
CA ALA A 65 6.25 14.14 24.32
C ALA A 65 5.60 12.77 24.64
N GLY A 66 5.74 11.81 23.74
CA GLY A 66 5.13 10.47 23.81
C GLY A 66 3.62 10.42 23.55
N ALA A 67 2.95 11.57 23.45
CA ALA A 67 1.50 11.68 23.30
C ALA A 67 1.08 12.37 21.98
N SER A 68 1.96 12.39 20.99
CA SER A 68 1.76 12.99 19.66
C SER A 68 1.96 11.97 18.53
N PHE A 69 1.69 12.37 17.30
CA PHE A 69 1.93 11.55 16.10
C PHE A 69 3.40 11.17 15.93
N THR A 70 4.30 12.15 16.02
CA THR A 70 5.75 11.94 15.90
C THR A 70 6.38 11.36 17.16
N GLY A 71 5.69 11.38 18.30
CA GLY A 71 6.25 11.06 19.61
C GLY A 71 6.99 12.23 20.27
N GLU A 72 7.21 13.33 19.54
CA GLU A 72 7.83 14.55 20.05
C GLU A 72 6.81 15.50 20.69
N VAL A 73 7.29 16.63 21.18
CA VAL A 73 6.45 17.78 21.49
C VAL A 73 5.88 18.33 20.16
N VAL A 74 4.55 18.45 20.07
CA VAL A 74 3.85 18.88 18.84
C VAL A 74 2.88 20.00 19.13
N ALA A 75 2.74 20.92 18.19
CA ALA A 75 1.69 21.92 18.14
C ALA A 75 0.95 21.88 16.80
N GLU A 76 -0.37 22.09 16.82
CA GLU A 76 -1.18 22.27 15.63
C GLU A 76 -1.91 23.62 15.69
N LEU A 77 -1.81 24.39 14.61
CA LEU A 77 -2.50 25.64 14.38
C LEU A 77 -3.57 25.42 13.31
N HIS A 78 -4.84 25.53 13.69
CA HIS A 78 -5.98 25.34 12.82
C HIS A 78 -6.44 26.72 12.34
N LEU A 79 -5.84 27.15 11.24
CA LEU A 79 -6.01 28.45 10.59
C LEU A 79 -7.23 28.45 9.67
N HIS A 80 -7.70 29.62 9.28
CA HIS A 80 -8.57 29.74 8.10
C HIS A 80 -7.80 29.29 6.85
N GLY A 81 -8.43 28.50 5.99
CA GLY A 81 -7.79 27.86 4.83
C GLY A 81 -7.51 28.77 3.63
N SER A 82 -7.17 30.04 3.86
CA SER A 82 -6.69 30.94 2.82
C SER A 82 -5.17 30.81 2.66
N SER A 83 -4.68 30.76 1.41
CA SER A 83 -3.25 30.68 1.14
C SER A 83 -2.48 31.87 1.72
N ALA A 84 -3.12 33.04 1.84
CA ALA A 84 -2.52 34.25 2.42
C ALA A 84 -2.26 34.08 3.93
N ALA A 85 -3.25 33.61 4.70
CA ALA A 85 -3.12 33.38 6.14
C ALA A 85 -2.07 32.31 6.45
N VAL A 86 -2.15 31.17 5.75
CA VAL A 86 -1.17 30.08 5.90
C VAL A 86 0.26 30.57 5.59
N ASN A 87 0.46 31.27 4.48
CA ASN A 87 1.78 31.78 4.11
C ASN A 87 2.30 32.85 5.08
N ALA A 88 1.43 33.65 5.69
CA ALA A 88 1.82 34.63 6.69
C ALA A 88 2.37 33.96 7.95
N VAL A 89 1.68 32.91 8.45
CA VAL A 89 2.15 32.13 9.61
C VAL A 89 3.44 31.36 9.28
N LEU A 90 3.54 30.73 8.10
CA LEU A 90 4.77 30.04 7.68
C LEU A 90 5.98 30.99 7.60
N ARG A 91 5.79 32.22 7.10
CA ARG A 91 6.85 33.25 7.08
C ARG A 91 7.25 33.71 8.47
N ALA A 92 6.30 33.83 9.40
CA ALA A 92 6.62 34.15 10.79
C ALA A 92 7.49 33.05 11.42
N LEU A 93 7.08 31.78 11.26
CA LEU A 93 7.83 30.63 11.75
C LEU A 93 9.24 30.53 11.16
N SER A 94 9.43 30.86 9.87
CA SER A 94 10.75 30.81 9.23
C SER A 94 11.77 31.79 9.80
N THR A 95 11.32 32.78 10.58
CA THR A 95 12.21 33.75 11.24
C THR A 95 12.63 33.34 12.65
N LEU A 96 12.02 32.29 13.22
CA LEU A 96 12.35 31.80 14.55
C LEU A 96 13.59 30.91 14.51
N PRO A 97 14.56 31.09 15.43
CA PRO A 97 15.74 30.23 15.50
C PRO A 97 15.35 28.80 15.89
N GLY A 98 16.04 27.81 15.32
CA GLY A 98 15.81 26.39 15.61
C GLY A 98 14.60 25.77 14.91
N LEU A 99 13.90 26.55 14.07
CA LEU A 99 12.80 26.08 13.25
C LEU A 99 13.21 25.97 11.78
N ARG A 100 12.69 24.95 11.08
CA ARG A 100 12.80 24.85 9.62
C ARG A 100 11.56 24.21 8.99
N PRO A 101 11.32 24.40 7.68
CA PRO A 101 10.32 23.63 6.96
C PRO A 101 10.61 22.12 7.06
N ALA A 102 9.55 21.33 7.19
CA ALA A 102 9.64 19.88 7.11
C ALA A 102 9.93 19.41 5.67
N GLU A 103 10.71 18.34 5.54
CA GLU A 103 10.86 17.59 4.28
C GLU A 103 9.62 16.71 4.02
N ALA A 104 9.55 16.12 2.82
CA ALA A 104 8.50 15.17 2.46
C ALA A 104 8.59 13.91 3.35
N GLY A 105 7.48 13.51 3.96
CA GLY A 105 7.43 12.33 4.82
C GLY A 105 8.07 12.51 6.20
N GLU A 106 8.62 13.68 6.53
CA GLU A 106 9.48 13.83 7.70
C GLU A 106 8.75 13.63 9.04
N PHE A 107 7.48 14.02 9.16
CA PHE A 107 6.73 13.77 10.41
C PHE A 107 6.55 12.27 10.62
N THR A 108 6.27 11.52 9.57
CA THR A 108 6.08 10.07 9.60
C THR A 108 7.42 9.35 9.82
N ARG A 109 8.53 9.87 9.25
CA ARG A 109 9.89 9.41 9.54
C ARG A 109 10.23 9.54 11.03
N ARG A 110 9.96 10.71 11.63
CA ARG A 110 10.16 10.90 13.08
C ARG A 110 9.25 10.00 13.92
N ALA A 111 8.03 9.72 13.46
CA ALA A 111 7.14 8.78 14.13
C ALA A 111 7.73 7.34 14.13
N LEU A 112 8.35 6.92 13.03
CA LEU A 112 9.06 5.64 12.93
C LEU A 112 10.28 5.61 13.86
N GLU A 113 11.15 6.61 13.80
CA GLU A 113 12.37 6.72 14.62
C GLU A 113 12.06 6.72 16.13
N ASN A 114 10.95 7.35 16.52
CA ASN A 114 10.50 7.38 17.91
C ASN A 114 9.65 6.16 18.31
N GLY A 115 9.57 5.12 17.47
CA GLY A 115 8.85 3.88 17.74
C GLY A 115 7.34 4.04 17.90
N ARG A 116 6.75 5.10 17.34
CA ARG A 116 5.29 5.32 17.32
C ARG A 116 4.58 4.48 16.27
N LEU A 117 5.28 4.21 15.17
CA LEU A 117 4.84 3.37 14.06
C LEU A 117 6.01 2.44 13.70
N ASP A 118 5.70 1.22 13.26
CA ASP A 118 6.66 0.37 12.55
C ASP A 118 6.63 0.66 11.02
N LEU A 119 7.59 0.10 10.27
CA LEU A 119 7.69 0.36 8.83
C LEU A 119 6.43 -0.07 8.05
N ALA A 120 5.82 -1.20 8.42
CA ALA A 120 4.60 -1.68 7.77
C ALA A 120 3.42 -0.74 8.07
N GLN A 121 3.35 -0.18 9.28
CA GLN A 121 2.33 0.82 9.63
C GLN A 121 2.53 2.14 8.88
N VAL A 122 3.78 2.57 8.65
CA VAL A 122 4.09 3.72 7.79
C VAL A 122 3.55 3.48 6.38
N GLU A 123 3.83 2.32 5.79
CA GLU A 123 3.29 1.94 4.48
C GLU A 123 1.76 1.87 4.47
N GLY A 124 1.15 1.32 5.53
CA GLY A 124 -0.30 1.31 5.70
C GLY A 124 -0.93 2.70 5.83
N LEU A 125 -0.20 3.68 6.40
CA LEU A 125 -0.62 5.07 6.43
C LEU A 125 -0.59 5.70 5.04
N ALA A 126 0.45 5.42 4.24
CA ALA A 126 0.52 5.87 2.84
C ALA A 126 -0.67 5.32 2.05
N ASP A 127 -0.85 3.99 2.09
CA ASP A 127 -1.94 3.29 1.39
C ASP A 127 -3.32 3.83 1.81
N LEU A 128 -3.49 4.30 3.06
CA LEU A 128 -4.75 4.86 3.55
C LEU A 128 -5.03 6.25 2.97
N ILE A 129 -3.99 7.04 2.74
CA ILE A 129 -4.10 8.40 2.20
C ILE A 129 -4.43 8.32 0.71
N ASP A 130 -3.84 7.35 0.01
CA ASP A 130 -4.02 7.15 -1.43
C ASP A 130 -5.24 6.28 -1.77
N ALA A 131 -5.95 5.74 -0.77
CA ALA A 131 -7.10 4.87 -0.98
C ALA A 131 -8.23 5.59 -1.73
N GLU A 132 -8.57 5.09 -2.92
CA GLU A 132 -9.69 5.58 -3.75
C GLU A 132 -10.98 4.77 -3.52
N THR A 133 -10.84 3.54 -2.99
CA THR A 133 -11.95 2.60 -2.81
C THR A 133 -12.06 2.07 -1.38
N GLU A 134 -13.25 1.59 -1.02
CA GLU A 134 -13.51 1.08 0.33
C GLU A 134 -12.65 -0.15 0.70
N ALA A 135 -12.31 -1.01 -0.27
CA ALA A 135 -11.43 -2.15 -0.02
C ALA A 135 -9.99 -1.71 0.27
N GLN A 136 -9.44 -0.75 -0.50
CA GLN A 136 -8.13 -0.14 -0.22
C GLN A 136 -8.11 0.46 1.19
N ARG A 137 -9.14 1.25 1.54
CA ARG A 137 -9.26 1.88 2.88
C ARG A 137 -9.26 0.84 4.01
N ARG A 138 -10.05 -0.24 3.87
CA ARG A 138 -10.12 -1.31 4.89
C ARG A 138 -8.79 -2.07 5.03
N GLN A 139 -8.13 -2.36 3.92
CA GLN A 139 -6.83 -3.03 3.92
C GLN A 139 -5.76 -2.15 4.57
N ALA A 140 -5.68 -0.89 4.17
CA ALA A 140 -4.73 0.07 4.70
C ALA A 140 -4.91 0.27 6.22
N LEU A 141 -6.16 0.40 6.69
CA LEU A 141 -6.45 0.47 8.13
C LEU A 141 -6.00 -0.77 8.91
N ARG A 142 -6.16 -1.97 8.33
CA ARG A 142 -5.71 -3.23 8.96
C ARG A 142 -4.19 -3.29 9.06
N VAL A 143 -3.47 -2.82 8.04
CA VAL A 143 -2.01 -2.76 8.08
C VAL A 143 -1.57 -1.71 9.10
N LEU A 144 -2.13 -0.50 9.03
CA LEU A 144 -1.87 0.61 9.96
C LEU A 144 -2.15 0.26 11.42
N SER A 145 -3.14 -0.61 11.70
CA SER A 145 -3.42 -1.09 13.05
C SER A 145 -2.36 -2.07 13.59
N GLY A 146 -1.29 -2.34 12.84
CA GLY A 146 -0.17 -3.19 13.26
C GLY A 146 -0.38 -4.68 13.04
N SER A 147 -1.28 -5.09 12.12
CA SER A 147 -1.57 -6.51 11.90
C SER A 147 -0.37 -7.31 11.38
N ILE A 148 0.53 -6.69 10.61
CA ILE A 148 1.78 -7.30 10.15
C ILE A 148 2.75 -7.42 11.33
N GLY A 149 3.00 -6.33 12.06
CA GLY A 149 3.87 -6.34 13.24
C GLY A 149 3.46 -7.37 14.30
N ALA A 150 2.15 -7.52 14.55
CA ALA A 150 1.64 -8.53 15.49
C ALA A 150 1.94 -9.98 15.04
N LYS A 151 1.83 -10.27 13.73
CA LYS A 151 2.20 -11.59 13.18
C LYS A 151 3.71 -11.82 13.26
N VAL A 152 4.50 -10.83 12.89
CA VAL A 152 5.97 -10.88 12.96
C VAL A 152 6.44 -11.13 14.38
N GLU A 153 5.86 -10.46 15.38
CA GLU A 153 6.21 -10.69 16.78
C GLU A 153 5.81 -12.11 17.24
N GLY A 154 4.71 -12.67 16.72
CA GLY A 154 4.35 -14.07 16.91
C GLY A 154 5.42 -15.02 16.38
N TRP A 155 5.75 -14.89 15.10
CA TRP A 155 6.76 -15.73 14.46
C TRP A 155 8.14 -15.59 15.10
N ARG A 156 8.48 -14.37 15.53
CA ARG A 156 9.73 -14.07 16.22
C ARG A 156 9.84 -14.80 17.56
N ARG A 157 8.76 -14.86 18.36
CA ARG A 157 8.77 -15.62 19.63
C ARG A 157 9.08 -17.09 19.40
N ASP A 158 8.48 -17.69 18.37
CA ASP A 158 8.70 -19.10 18.04
C ASP A 158 10.11 -19.36 17.50
N LEU A 159 10.65 -18.46 16.67
CA LEU A 159 12.04 -18.54 16.20
C LEU A 159 13.05 -18.37 17.32
N ILE A 160 12.80 -17.46 18.28
CA ILE A 160 13.65 -17.30 19.46
C ILE A 160 13.64 -18.56 20.31
N ARG A 161 12.47 -19.19 20.49
CA ARG A 161 12.37 -20.47 21.21
C ARG A 161 13.17 -21.57 20.50
N ALA A 162 12.99 -21.71 19.19
CA ALA A 162 13.75 -22.68 18.39
C ALA A 162 15.26 -22.42 18.47
N GLY A 163 15.69 -21.16 18.34
CA GLY A 163 17.08 -20.75 18.47
C GLY A 163 17.65 -21.05 19.86
N ALA A 164 16.91 -20.75 20.93
CA ALA A 164 17.34 -21.02 22.31
C ALA A 164 17.54 -22.52 22.58
N LEU A 165 16.69 -23.38 22.02
CA LEU A 165 16.84 -24.84 22.12
C LEU A 165 18.11 -25.32 21.42
N LEU A 166 18.40 -24.78 20.22
CA LEU A 166 19.63 -25.09 19.48
C LEU A 166 20.87 -24.58 20.22
N GLU A 167 20.86 -23.35 20.72
CA GLU A 167 22.00 -22.77 21.49
C GLU A 167 22.26 -23.56 22.78
N ALA A 168 21.21 -23.98 23.50
CA ALA A 168 21.38 -24.85 24.67
C ALA A 168 22.04 -26.21 24.31
N THR A 169 21.82 -26.71 23.08
CA THR A 169 22.50 -27.94 22.65
C THR A 169 23.98 -27.70 22.31
N ILE A 170 24.32 -26.48 21.86
CA ILE A 170 25.70 -26.08 21.55
C ILE A 170 26.49 -25.85 22.83
N ASP A 171 25.94 -25.08 23.77
CA ASP A 171 26.62 -24.70 25.03
C ASP A 171 26.90 -25.89 25.96
N PHE A 172 26.07 -26.94 25.89
CA PHE A 172 26.17 -28.13 26.75
C PHE A 172 26.61 -29.39 25.99
N ALA A 173 27.22 -29.25 24.80
CA ALA A 173 27.65 -30.37 23.97
C ALA A 173 28.69 -31.31 24.62
N ASP A 174 29.45 -30.81 25.61
CA ASP A 174 30.47 -31.54 26.37
C ASP A 174 29.97 -32.07 27.73
N GLU A 175 28.72 -31.76 28.12
CA GLU A 175 28.09 -32.24 29.35
C GLU A 175 27.12 -33.40 29.06
N ASP A 176 26.97 -34.36 29.99
CA ASP A 176 26.02 -35.48 29.90
C ASP A 176 24.56 -34.98 30.06
N VAL A 177 24.05 -34.14 29.15
CA VAL A 177 22.65 -33.72 29.10
C VAL A 177 21.97 -34.27 27.84
N PRO A 178 21.24 -35.40 27.95
CA PRO A 178 20.54 -36.02 26.85
C PRO A 178 19.07 -35.61 26.86
N VAL A 179 18.74 -34.49 26.21
CA VAL A 179 17.37 -34.27 25.73
C VAL A 179 17.47 -33.89 24.27
N ASP A 180 17.06 -34.79 23.38
CA ASP A 180 16.95 -34.49 21.95
C ASP A 180 15.89 -33.40 21.77
N VAL A 181 16.34 -32.17 21.53
CA VAL A 181 15.48 -31.01 21.27
C VAL A 181 14.99 -30.95 19.83
N SER A 182 15.55 -31.78 18.93
CA SER A 182 15.25 -31.77 17.50
C SER A 182 13.74 -31.91 17.21
N PRO A 183 12.97 -32.81 17.85
CA PRO A 183 11.54 -32.93 17.61
C PRO A 183 10.77 -31.63 17.91
N GLU A 184 11.12 -30.93 18.98
CA GLU A 184 10.48 -29.67 19.35
C GLU A 184 10.82 -28.55 18.36
N VAL A 185 12.10 -28.42 17.98
CA VAL A 185 12.55 -27.46 16.97
C VAL A 185 11.86 -27.72 15.63
N LEU A 186 11.82 -28.97 15.17
CA LEU A 186 11.18 -29.34 13.90
C LEU A 186 9.68 -29.06 13.90
N ALA A 187 9.00 -29.25 15.04
CA ALA A 187 7.58 -28.93 15.18
C ALA A 187 7.33 -27.41 15.10
N LEU A 188 8.15 -26.60 15.79
CA LEU A 188 8.07 -25.14 15.74
C LEU A 188 8.30 -24.62 14.31
N LEU A 189 9.37 -25.07 13.65
CA LEU A 189 9.68 -24.66 12.27
C LEU A 189 8.61 -25.13 11.28
N GLY A 190 8.06 -26.33 11.46
CA GLY A 190 6.97 -26.85 10.62
C GLY A 190 5.71 -25.99 10.70
N GLY A 191 5.32 -25.56 11.91
CA GLY A 191 4.20 -24.65 12.13
C GLY A 191 4.43 -23.29 11.47
N LEU A 192 5.58 -22.68 11.73
CA LEU A 192 5.97 -21.37 11.16
C LEU A 192 6.02 -21.39 9.63
N LEU A 193 6.60 -22.42 9.03
CA LEU A 193 6.63 -22.58 7.57
C LEU A 193 5.22 -22.69 6.98
N GLY A 194 4.29 -23.34 7.68
CA GLY A 194 2.88 -23.40 7.29
C GLY A 194 2.25 -22.01 7.25
N ASP A 195 2.38 -21.25 8.34
CA ASP A 195 1.83 -19.91 8.48
C ASP A 195 2.39 -18.95 7.43
N LEU A 196 3.72 -18.95 7.23
CA LEU A 196 4.38 -18.04 6.30
C LEU A 196 4.03 -18.35 4.83
N ARG A 197 3.90 -19.64 4.47
CA ARG A 197 3.44 -20.04 3.13
C ARG A 197 2.00 -19.61 2.87
N ALA A 198 1.13 -19.67 3.88
CA ALA A 198 -0.24 -19.19 3.77
C ALA A 198 -0.29 -17.67 3.51
N GLU A 199 0.54 -16.88 4.22
CA GLU A 199 0.63 -15.43 3.97
C GLU A 199 1.15 -15.09 2.57
N VAL A 200 2.16 -15.81 2.08
CA VAL A 200 2.67 -15.62 0.72
C VAL A 200 1.60 -15.96 -0.32
N GLY A 201 0.81 -17.02 -0.10
CA GLY A 201 -0.28 -17.40 -1.00
C GLY A 201 -1.33 -16.31 -1.22
N GLY A 202 -1.61 -15.51 -0.18
CA GLY A 202 -2.57 -14.40 -0.25
C GLY A 202 -1.99 -13.05 -0.71
N SER A 203 -0.67 -12.96 -0.90
CA SER A 203 0.03 -11.68 -1.16
C SER A 203 -0.35 -11.01 -2.48
N ARG A 204 -0.43 -11.77 -3.57
CA ARG A 204 -0.77 -11.23 -4.90
C ARG A 204 -2.14 -10.56 -4.93
N ILE A 205 -3.14 -11.16 -4.26
CA ILE A 205 -4.48 -10.57 -4.20
C ILE A 205 -4.46 -9.31 -3.32
N ALA A 206 -3.75 -9.33 -2.20
CA ALA A 206 -3.62 -8.14 -1.35
C ALA A 206 -2.92 -6.98 -2.08
N GLU A 207 -1.88 -7.26 -2.86
CA GLU A 207 -1.25 -6.28 -3.75
C GLU A 207 -2.26 -5.71 -4.76
N ARG A 208 -3.08 -6.55 -5.39
CA ARG A 208 -4.12 -6.11 -6.33
C ARG A 208 -5.25 -5.30 -5.71
N ILE A 209 -5.65 -5.57 -4.47
CA ILE A 209 -6.61 -4.69 -3.79
C ILE A 209 -5.99 -3.31 -3.58
N ARG A 210 -4.69 -3.23 -3.30
CA ARG A 210 -3.98 -1.98 -3.02
C ARG A 210 -3.69 -1.17 -4.27
N ASP A 211 -3.14 -1.79 -5.32
CA ASP A 211 -2.76 -1.12 -6.57
C ASP A 211 -3.94 -0.99 -7.56
N GLY A 212 -4.95 -1.85 -7.43
CA GLY A 212 -6.07 -1.99 -8.34
C GLY A 212 -5.96 -3.25 -9.22
N PHE A 213 -7.11 -3.86 -9.48
CA PHE A 213 -7.23 -5.01 -10.39
C PHE A 213 -7.17 -4.54 -11.83
N GLU A 214 -6.50 -5.31 -12.69
CA GLU A 214 -6.53 -5.08 -14.14
C GLU A 214 -7.52 -6.04 -14.81
N VAL A 215 -8.38 -5.47 -15.67
CA VAL A 215 -9.38 -6.23 -16.43
C VAL A 215 -9.20 -5.96 -17.91
N ALA A 216 -8.77 -6.96 -18.67
CA ALA A 216 -8.53 -6.81 -20.10
C ALA A 216 -9.77 -7.16 -20.92
N ILE A 217 -10.18 -6.27 -21.82
CA ILE A 217 -11.22 -6.55 -22.82
C ILE A 217 -10.54 -7.07 -24.08
N VAL A 218 -10.69 -8.36 -24.37
CA VAL A 218 -10.07 -9.10 -25.47
C VAL A 218 -11.14 -9.42 -26.53
N GLY A 219 -10.81 -9.34 -27.82
CA GLY A 219 -11.75 -9.66 -28.88
C GLY A 219 -11.22 -9.27 -30.25
N ALA A 220 -11.87 -9.73 -31.32
CA ALA A 220 -11.47 -9.45 -32.69
C ALA A 220 -11.36 -7.94 -32.98
N PRO A 221 -10.59 -7.53 -34.01
CA PRO A 221 -10.66 -6.17 -34.55
C PRO A 221 -12.12 -5.79 -34.86
N ASN A 222 -12.55 -4.58 -34.46
CA ASN A 222 -13.94 -4.10 -34.64
C ASN A 222 -15.05 -4.85 -33.85
N ALA A 223 -14.69 -5.68 -32.86
CA ALA A 223 -15.68 -6.31 -31.96
C ALA A 223 -16.47 -5.30 -31.10
N GLY A 224 -16.05 -4.03 -31.07
CA GLY A 224 -16.69 -2.98 -30.27
C GLY A 224 -16.04 -2.72 -28.92
N LYS A 225 -14.79 -3.15 -28.72
CA LYS A 225 -14.02 -3.01 -27.46
C LYS A 225 -13.92 -1.56 -27.00
N SER A 226 -13.44 -0.65 -27.84
CA SER A 226 -13.32 0.78 -27.51
C SER A 226 -14.68 1.45 -27.29
N THR A 227 -15.73 0.98 -28.00
CA THR A 227 -17.10 1.45 -27.77
C THR A 227 -17.62 1.03 -26.41
N LEU A 228 -17.38 -0.23 -26.02
CA LEU A 228 -17.70 -0.77 -24.69
C LEU A 228 -16.95 -0.03 -23.59
N LEU A 229 -15.64 0.17 -23.75
CA LEU A 229 -14.80 0.87 -22.77
C LEU A 229 -15.28 2.32 -22.56
N ASN A 230 -15.54 3.05 -23.65
CA ASN A 230 -16.09 4.42 -23.57
C ASN A 230 -17.50 4.49 -22.97
N ALA A 231 -18.29 3.42 -23.06
CA ALA A 231 -19.59 3.34 -22.42
C ALA A 231 -19.45 3.09 -20.91
N LEU A 232 -18.48 2.26 -20.50
CA LEU A 232 -18.14 2.02 -19.10
C LEU A 232 -17.54 3.28 -18.44
N ALA A 233 -16.69 4.02 -19.15
CA ALA A 233 -16.08 5.27 -18.67
C ALA A 233 -17.09 6.40 -18.40
N ARG A 234 -18.20 6.43 -19.16
CA ARG A 234 -19.22 7.48 -19.04
C ARG A 234 -20.21 7.25 -17.89
N ARG A 235 -20.01 6.20 -17.08
CA ARG A 235 -20.84 5.93 -15.90
C ARG A 235 -20.22 6.57 -14.65
N ASP A 236 -21.09 6.87 -13.68
CA ASP A 236 -20.77 7.46 -12.38
C ASP A 236 -19.80 6.63 -11.50
N ALA A 237 -19.35 5.47 -11.97
CA ALA A 237 -18.40 4.59 -11.29
C ALA A 237 -16.93 4.86 -11.67
N ALA A 238 -16.64 5.83 -12.55
CA ALA A 238 -15.27 6.18 -12.91
C ALA A 238 -14.57 6.87 -11.74
N LEU A 239 -13.39 6.36 -11.36
CA LEU A 239 -12.52 7.04 -10.40
C LEU A 239 -11.93 8.25 -11.11
N THR A 240 -12.18 9.45 -10.60
CA THR A 240 -11.60 10.67 -11.15
C THR A 240 -10.12 10.71 -10.77
N SER A 241 -9.23 10.36 -11.70
CA SER A 241 -7.82 10.75 -11.58
C SER A 241 -7.50 11.79 -12.67
N GLU A 242 -7.35 13.04 -12.27
CA GLU A 242 -6.68 14.06 -13.09
C GLU A 242 -5.17 13.80 -13.08
N VAL A 243 -4.72 12.75 -13.77
CA VAL A 243 -3.31 12.62 -14.15
C VAL A 243 -3.25 12.64 -15.66
N ALA A 244 -3.17 13.85 -16.20
CA ALA A 244 -2.83 14.08 -17.59
C ALA A 244 -1.38 13.66 -17.83
N GLY A 245 -1.15 12.57 -18.57
CA GLY A 245 0.16 12.31 -19.16
C GLY A 245 0.55 10.85 -19.31
N THR A 246 0.07 10.18 -20.36
CA THR A 246 0.94 9.63 -21.42
C THR A 246 0.09 9.35 -22.64
N THR A 247 0.23 10.22 -23.64
CA THR A 247 -0.36 10.06 -24.96
C THR A 247 0.29 8.90 -25.72
N ARG A 248 -0.53 7.90 -26.10
CA ARG A 248 -0.47 6.99 -27.28
C ARG A 248 -0.60 5.48 -27.01
N ASP A 249 -0.63 5.04 -25.76
CA ASP A 249 -0.85 3.62 -25.40
C ASP A 249 -2.29 3.40 -24.87
N VAL A 250 -2.74 2.14 -24.91
CA VAL A 250 -4.03 1.58 -24.45
C VAL A 250 -4.93 2.57 -23.68
N ILE A 251 -6.15 2.81 -24.18
CA ILE A 251 -7.14 3.58 -23.42
C ILE A 251 -7.43 2.80 -22.13
N GLU A 252 -7.11 3.41 -20.99
CA GLU A 252 -7.35 2.86 -19.66
C GLU A 252 -8.53 3.60 -19.02
N VAL A 253 -9.41 2.84 -18.37
CA VAL A 253 -10.52 3.41 -17.60
C VAL A 253 -10.46 2.87 -16.19
N ARG A 254 -10.26 3.76 -15.22
CA ARG A 254 -10.26 3.44 -13.79
C ARG A 254 -11.66 3.58 -13.23
N MET A 255 -12.10 2.57 -12.48
CA MET A 255 -13.45 2.49 -11.92
C MET A 255 -13.43 1.92 -10.50
N ASP A 256 -14.40 2.34 -9.69
CA ASP A 256 -14.75 1.64 -8.45
C ASP A 256 -15.87 0.64 -8.78
N LEU A 257 -15.53 -0.65 -8.75
CA LEU A 257 -16.49 -1.74 -8.94
C LEU A 257 -16.72 -2.46 -7.62
N GLU A 258 -17.89 -2.21 -7.02
CA GLU A 258 -18.32 -2.81 -5.76
C GLU A 258 -17.30 -2.65 -4.61
N GLY A 259 -16.61 -1.50 -4.55
CA GLY A 259 -15.61 -1.15 -3.54
C GLY A 259 -14.18 -1.57 -3.89
N LEU A 260 -13.94 -2.06 -5.12
CA LEU A 260 -12.62 -2.46 -5.63
C LEU A 260 -12.14 -1.49 -6.71
N ALA A 261 -10.88 -1.06 -6.63
CA ALA A 261 -10.25 -0.31 -7.70
C ALA A 261 -10.00 -1.24 -8.90
N VAL A 262 -10.51 -0.86 -10.08
CA VAL A 262 -10.41 -1.66 -11.30
C VAL A 262 -9.98 -0.78 -12.46
N THR A 263 -8.95 -1.21 -13.18
CA THR A 263 -8.51 -0.61 -14.44
C THR A 263 -8.91 -1.51 -15.60
N LEU A 264 -9.80 -1.02 -16.45
CA LEU A 264 -10.18 -1.68 -17.69
C LEU A 264 -9.20 -1.32 -18.81
N LEU A 265 -8.67 -2.34 -19.48
CA LEU A 265 -7.68 -2.22 -20.56
C LEU A 265 -8.35 -2.48 -21.92
N ASP A 266 -8.23 -1.55 -22.87
CA ASP A 266 -8.60 -1.79 -24.27
C ASP A 266 -7.48 -2.50 -25.05
N THR A 267 -7.74 -3.72 -25.51
CA THR A 267 -6.81 -4.44 -26.40
C THR A 267 -7.04 -4.11 -27.89
N ALA A 268 -7.66 -2.98 -28.23
CA ALA A 268 -7.98 -2.56 -29.60
C ALA A 268 -6.82 -2.69 -30.61
N GLY A 269 -5.57 -2.71 -30.15
CA GLY A 269 -4.39 -2.91 -30.96
C GLY A 269 -4.07 -4.35 -31.40
N LEU A 270 -4.75 -5.41 -30.95
CA LEU A 270 -4.42 -6.80 -31.34
C LEU A 270 -4.73 -7.09 -32.83
N ARG A 271 -3.83 -6.69 -33.75
CA ARG A 271 -3.91 -6.95 -35.20
C ARG A 271 -2.53 -7.30 -35.77
N GLU A 272 -2.41 -8.15 -36.78
CA GLU A 272 -1.10 -8.32 -37.42
C GLU A 272 -0.70 -7.05 -38.19
N THR A 273 0.55 -6.61 -38.05
CA THR A 273 1.08 -5.38 -38.67
C THR A 273 2.54 -5.56 -39.08
N ASP A 274 2.92 -4.96 -40.21
CA ASP A 274 4.29 -4.95 -40.73
C ASP A 274 5.13 -3.79 -40.15
N ASP A 275 4.52 -2.85 -39.41
CA ASP A 275 5.23 -1.77 -38.73
C ASP A 275 5.83 -2.27 -37.41
N ARG A 276 7.15 -2.21 -37.30
CA ARG A 276 7.91 -2.67 -36.13
C ARG A 276 7.56 -1.92 -34.84
N ILE A 277 7.16 -0.66 -34.90
CA ILE A 277 6.73 0.10 -33.71
C ILE A 277 5.34 -0.37 -33.27
N GLU A 278 4.46 -0.60 -34.23
CA GLU A 278 3.12 -1.08 -33.94
C GLU A 278 3.15 -2.51 -33.40
N ALA A 279 3.95 -3.41 -33.99
CA ALA A 279 4.15 -4.77 -33.50
C ALA A 279 4.60 -4.83 -32.03
N LEU A 280 5.52 -3.95 -31.61
CA LEU A 280 5.93 -3.83 -30.20
C LEU A 280 4.78 -3.37 -29.28
N GLY A 281 3.89 -2.50 -29.77
CA GLY A 281 2.69 -2.10 -29.04
C GLY A 281 1.70 -3.26 -28.85
N ILE A 282 1.64 -4.16 -29.84
CA ILE A 282 0.78 -5.34 -29.81
C ILE A 282 1.29 -6.40 -28.86
N ASP A 283 2.59 -6.70 -28.92
CA ASP A 283 3.21 -7.64 -27.98
C ASP A 283 3.02 -7.18 -26.53
N ARG A 284 3.13 -5.87 -26.26
CA ARG A 284 2.85 -5.28 -24.95
C ARG A 284 1.39 -5.41 -24.54
N ALA A 285 0.45 -5.18 -25.47
CA ALA A 285 -0.98 -5.33 -25.21
C ALA A 285 -1.35 -6.80 -24.93
N VAL A 286 -0.79 -7.75 -25.68
CA VAL A 286 -0.94 -9.20 -25.43
C VAL A 286 -0.38 -9.57 -24.07
N ALA A 287 0.83 -9.10 -23.73
CA ALA A 287 1.47 -9.39 -22.44
C ALA A 287 0.64 -8.87 -21.26
N ARG A 288 0.15 -7.62 -21.32
CA ARG A 288 -0.74 -7.06 -20.28
C ARG A 288 -2.07 -7.80 -20.23
N ALA A 289 -2.68 -8.12 -21.37
CA ALA A 289 -3.93 -8.88 -21.39
C ALA A 289 -3.77 -10.28 -20.76
N ASN A 290 -2.64 -10.95 -20.98
CA ASN A 290 -2.32 -12.22 -20.35
C ASN A 290 -1.98 -12.11 -18.85
N ALA A 291 -1.43 -10.96 -18.43
CA ALA A 291 -1.12 -10.67 -17.02
C ALA A 291 -2.30 -10.11 -16.22
N ALA A 292 -3.36 -9.66 -16.91
CA ALA A 292 -4.57 -9.09 -16.32
C ALA A 292 -5.21 -10.08 -15.34
N ASP A 293 -5.80 -9.54 -14.28
CA ASP A 293 -6.43 -10.35 -13.26
C ASP A 293 -7.71 -10.98 -13.81
N LEU A 294 -8.47 -10.27 -14.64
CA LEU A 294 -9.64 -10.82 -15.32
C LEU A 294 -9.60 -10.49 -16.81
N ARG A 295 -10.08 -11.41 -17.65
CA ARG A 295 -10.16 -11.20 -19.10
C ARG A 295 -11.61 -11.36 -19.54
N ILE A 296 -12.07 -10.38 -20.30
CA ILE A 296 -13.41 -10.34 -20.89
C ILE A 296 -13.24 -10.60 -22.39
N PHE A 297 -13.71 -11.75 -22.87
CA PHE A 297 -13.70 -12.07 -24.29
C PHE A 297 -15.00 -11.56 -24.92
N LEU A 298 -14.88 -10.47 -25.68
CA LEU A 298 -15.95 -9.88 -26.45
C LEU A 298 -16.11 -10.63 -27.78
N LEU A 299 -17.15 -11.46 -27.85
CA LEU A 299 -17.51 -12.28 -29.00
C LEU A 299 -18.45 -11.50 -29.93
N ASP A 300 -18.14 -11.42 -31.23
CA ASP A 300 -19.00 -10.75 -32.21
C ASP A 300 -19.32 -11.61 -33.44
N GLY A 301 -19.05 -12.92 -33.35
CA GLY A 301 -19.26 -13.89 -34.43
C GLY A 301 -18.05 -14.07 -35.37
N ALA A 302 -16.98 -13.28 -35.20
CA ALA A 302 -15.71 -13.46 -35.91
C ALA A 302 -14.73 -14.40 -35.17
N GLU A 303 -13.60 -14.73 -35.81
CA GLU A 303 -12.52 -15.52 -35.20
C GLU A 303 -11.96 -14.87 -33.92
N PRO A 304 -11.40 -15.66 -32.98
CA PRO A 304 -10.83 -15.13 -31.74
C PRO A 304 -9.71 -14.11 -31.98
N ALA A 305 -9.45 -13.24 -31.00
CA ALA A 305 -8.34 -12.29 -31.08
C ALA A 305 -6.99 -13.03 -31.28
N PRO A 306 -6.14 -12.62 -32.24
CA PRO A 306 -4.82 -13.21 -32.41
C PRO A 306 -3.95 -12.96 -31.16
N GLY A 307 -3.23 -13.98 -30.69
CA GLY A 307 -2.25 -13.87 -29.61
C GLY A 307 -2.78 -14.06 -28.18
N VAL A 308 -4.10 -14.13 -27.96
CA VAL A 308 -4.67 -14.36 -26.61
C VAL A 308 -5.71 -15.49 -26.66
N ALA A 309 -5.33 -16.66 -26.14
CA ALA A 309 -6.23 -17.82 -26.04
C ALA A 309 -7.15 -17.73 -24.81
N GLN A 310 -8.38 -18.21 -24.98
CA GLN A 310 -9.33 -18.40 -23.87
C GLN A 310 -8.79 -19.42 -22.87
N GLN A 311 -9.00 -19.16 -21.58
CA GLN A 311 -8.63 -20.02 -20.46
C GLN A 311 -9.80 -20.12 -19.47
N PRO A 312 -9.81 -21.15 -18.61
CA PRO A 312 -10.78 -21.24 -17.52
C PRO A 312 -10.75 -19.99 -16.63
N GLY A 313 -11.92 -19.40 -16.36
CA GLY A 313 -12.07 -18.19 -15.55
C GLY A 313 -12.21 -16.89 -16.34
N ASP A 314 -12.10 -16.93 -17.67
CA ASP A 314 -12.44 -15.80 -18.53
C ASP A 314 -13.96 -15.57 -18.59
N LEU A 315 -14.36 -14.30 -18.69
CA LEU A 315 -15.76 -13.93 -18.93
C LEU A 315 -16.03 -13.86 -20.44
N LEU A 316 -16.90 -14.75 -20.92
CA LEU A 316 -17.37 -14.74 -22.30
C LEU A 316 -18.58 -13.80 -22.44
N VAL A 317 -18.45 -12.77 -23.27
CA VAL A 317 -19.47 -11.73 -23.43
C VAL A 317 -19.77 -11.52 -24.90
N HIS A 318 -21.02 -11.62 -25.31
CA HIS A 318 -21.38 -11.31 -26.69
C HIS A 318 -21.57 -9.80 -26.86
N GLY A 319 -20.82 -9.20 -27.79
CA GLY A 319 -20.97 -7.81 -28.17
C GLY A 319 -22.18 -7.58 -29.08
N LYS A 320 -22.49 -6.30 -29.34
CA LYS A 320 -23.53 -5.86 -30.29
C LYS A 320 -24.91 -6.46 -29.96
N ALA A 321 -25.27 -6.49 -28.67
CA ALA A 321 -26.55 -7.01 -28.19
C ALA A 321 -27.79 -6.34 -28.84
N ASP A 322 -27.62 -5.10 -29.33
CA ASP A 322 -28.64 -4.37 -30.10
C ASP A 322 -28.93 -4.98 -31.49
N LEU A 323 -28.06 -5.84 -32.00
CA LEU A 323 -28.15 -6.46 -33.33
C LEU A 323 -28.33 -7.98 -33.29
N VAL A 324 -28.00 -8.64 -32.18
CA VAL A 324 -27.94 -10.11 -32.09
C VAL A 324 -28.71 -10.62 -30.87
N THR A 325 -29.64 -11.55 -31.10
CA THR A 325 -30.39 -12.25 -30.05
C THR A 325 -29.73 -13.60 -29.71
N GLY A 326 -29.78 -14.00 -28.44
CA GLY A 326 -29.15 -15.25 -27.99
C GLY A 326 -29.15 -15.43 -26.47
N ALA A 327 -28.65 -16.57 -25.99
CA ALA A 327 -28.43 -16.86 -24.58
C ALA A 327 -27.02 -16.43 -24.12
N GLY A 328 -26.82 -16.23 -22.81
CA GLY A 328 -25.54 -15.82 -22.22
C GLY A 328 -25.46 -14.33 -21.87
N LEU A 329 -24.30 -13.89 -21.36
CA LEU A 329 -24.01 -12.50 -21.03
C LEU A 329 -23.74 -11.72 -22.32
N ARG A 330 -24.47 -10.63 -22.54
CA ARG A 330 -24.44 -9.86 -23.79
C ARG A 330 -24.44 -8.38 -23.48
N VAL A 331 -23.73 -7.58 -24.28
CA VAL A 331 -23.62 -6.13 -24.08
C VAL A 331 -23.69 -5.36 -25.39
N SER A 332 -24.23 -4.15 -25.32
CA SER A 332 -24.07 -3.15 -26.36
C SER A 332 -23.42 -1.90 -25.78
N GLY A 333 -22.17 -1.62 -26.17
CA GLY A 333 -21.50 -0.36 -25.85
C GLY A 333 -22.18 0.86 -26.49
N LYS A 334 -23.07 0.67 -27.47
CA LYS A 334 -23.79 1.75 -28.16
C LYS A 334 -25.06 2.15 -27.42
N THR A 335 -25.88 1.18 -27.02
CA THR A 335 -27.17 1.45 -26.34
C THR A 335 -27.06 1.43 -24.82
N GLY A 336 -26.03 0.77 -24.28
CA GLY A 336 -25.86 0.53 -22.86
C GLY A 336 -26.55 -0.74 -22.34
N GLU A 337 -27.22 -1.50 -23.23
CA GLU A 337 -27.84 -2.79 -22.89
C GLU A 337 -26.79 -3.76 -22.32
N GLY A 338 -27.14 -4.46 -21.23
CA GLY A 338 -26.31 -5.51 -20.62
C GLY A 338 -25.09 -5.02 -19.84
N LEU A 339 -24.77 -3.72 -19.90
CA LEU A 339 -23.63 -3.16 -19.16
C LEU A 339 -23.78 -3.30 -17.63
N PRO A 340 -24.95 -3.06 -16.99
CA PRO A 340 -25.11 -3.28 -15.55
C PRO A 340 -24.78 -4.71 -15.13
N GLU A 341 -25.25 -5.69 -15.90
CA GLU A 341 -25.03 -7.12 -15.66
C GLU A 341 -23.54 -7.48 -15.81
N LEU A 342 -22.88 -6.94 -16.85
CA LEU A 342 -21.44 -7.12 -17.04
C LEU A 342 -20.64 -6.55 -15.85
N VAL A 343 -20.96 -5.34 -15.40
CA VAL A 343 -20.28 -4.71 -14.26
C VAL A 343 -20.47 -5.55 -12.99
N THR A 344 -21.69 -6.06 -12.76
CA THR A 344 -22.00 -6.94 -11.63
C THR A 344 -21.20 -8.24 -11.68
N GLU A 345 -21.05 -8.84 -12.87
CA GLU A 345 -20.31 -10.09 -13.02
C GLU A 345 -18.79 -9.89 -12.80
N ILE A 346 -18.24 -8.78 -13.28
CA ILE A 346 -16.85 -8.39 -13.01
C ILE A 346 -16.65 -8.19 -11.52
N GLY A 347 -17.53 -7.40 -10.88
CA GLY A 347 -17.49 -7.13 -9.44
C GLY A 347 -17.50 -8.42 -8.61
N ARG A 348 -18.47 -9.30 -8.86
CA ARG A 348 -18.58 -10.60 -8.18
C ARG A 348 -17.32 -11.46 -8.34
N SER A 349 -16.78 -11.53 -9.57
CA SER A 349 -15.58 -12.31 -9.87
C SER A 349 -14.35 -11.80 -9.11
N LEU A 350 -14.18 -10.47 -9.02
CA LEU A 350 -13.08 -9.85 -8.31
C LEU A 350 -13.26 -9.90 -6.79
N GLN A 351 -14.48 -9.74 -6.27
CA GLN A 351 -14.78 -9.90 -4.84
C GLN A 351 -14.47 -11.30 -4.33
N ALA A 352 -14.81 -12.34 -5.10
CA ALA A 352 -14.49 -13.72 -4.74
C ALA A 352 -12.97 -13.94 -4.60
N ARG A 353 -12.16 -13.26 -5.43
CA ARG A 353 -10.70 -13.28 -5.32
C ARG A 353 -10.23 -12.46 -4.13
N ALA A 354 -10.75 -11.24 -3.95
CA ALA A 354 -10.40 -10.37 -2.84
C ALA A 354 -10.63 -11.01 -1.46
N ALA A 355 -11.59 -11.93 -1.34
CA ALA A 355 -11.86 -12.69 -0.13
C ALA A 355 -10.69 -13.58 0.34
N THR A 356 -9.75 -13.94 -0.55
CA THR A 356 -8.56 -14.75 -0.22
C THR A 356 -7.31 -13.90 0.03
N ALA A 357 -7.45 -12.58 0.16
CA ALA A 357 -6.32 -11.67 0.37
C ALA A 357 -5.64 -11.90 1.72
N GLY A 358 -4.31 -11.98 1.70
CA GLY A 358 -3.48 -12.00 2.90
C GLY A 358 -3.26 -10.59 3.48
N ASN A 359 -2.36 -10.48 4.46
CA ASN A 359 -1.95 -9.18 5.00
C ASN A 359 -0.76 -8.55 4.24
N LEU A 360 -0.04 -9.34 3.44
CA LEU A 360 1.16 -8.88 2.74
C LEU A 360 0.80 -8.07 1.52
N THR A 361 0.93 -6.75 1.62
CA THR A 361 0.46 -5.85 0.56
C THR A 361 1.56 -5.49 -0.44
N ARG A 362 2.84 -5.55 -0.08
CA ARG A 362 3.99 -5.11 -0.89
C ARG A 362 4.90 -6.26 -1.28
N GLU A 363 5.54 -6.13 -2.44
CA GLU A 363 6.55 -7.09 -2.91
C GLU A 363 7.70 -7.25 -1.91
N ARG A 364 8.14 -6.15 -1.27
CA ARG A 364 9.14 -6.18 -0.19
C ARG A 364 8.74 -7.14 0.94
N HIS A 365 7.46 -7.14 1.34
CA HIS A 365 6.96 -8.06 2.36
C HIS A 365 7.08 -9.51 1.92
N ARG A 366 6.70 -9.78 0.68
CA ARG A 366 6.78 -11.12 0.09
C ARG A 366 8.23 -11.60 0.01
N ILE A 367 9.16 -10.76 -0.45
CA ILE A 367 10.60 -11.08 -0.54
C ILE A 367 11.17 -11.41 0.83
N ALA A 368 10.88 -10.60 1.84
CA ALA A 368 11.33 -10.83 3.22
C ALA A 368 10.84 -12.18 3.76
N ILE A 369 9.55 -12.50 3.57
CA ILE A 369 8.99 -13.77 4.03
C ILE A 369 9.53 -14.96 3.24
N VAL A 370 9.68 -14.85 1.92
CA VAL A 370 10.29 -15.91 1.09
C VAL A 370 11.74 -16.15 1.51
N THR A 371 12.48 -15.10 1.86
CA THR A 371 13.84 -15.21 2.39
C THR A 371 13.86 -15.94 3.73
N ALA A 372 12.94 -15.60 4.63
CA ALA A 372 12.78 -16.29 5.91
C ALA A 372 12.43 -17.79 5.71
N ILE A 373 11.48 -18.10 4.81
CA ILE A 373 11.09 -19.48 4.46
C ILE A 373 12.31 -20.29 4.03
N ARG A 374 13.11 -19.78 3.08
CA ARG A 374 14.32 -20.46 2.60
C ARG A 374 15.33 -20.72 3.72
N ALA A 375 15.54 -19.74 4.59
CA ALA A 375 16.44 -19.88 5.72
C ALA A 375 15.94 -20.94 6.73
N MET A 376 14.64 -20.96 7.05
CA MET A 376 14.07 -21.99 7.94
C MET A 376 14.06 -23.39 7.31
N GLU A 377 13.83 -23.51 6.00
CA GLU A 377 13.94 -24.79 5.29
C GLU A 377 15.38 -25.34 5.36
N SER A 378 16.38 -24.46 5.22
CA SER A 378 17.79 -24.79 5.42
C SER A 378 18.06 -25.24 6.86
N ALA A 379 17.59 -24.48 7.86
CA ALA A 379 17.72 -24.84 9.27
C ALA A 379 17.07 -26.20 9.58
N GLN A 380 15.86 -26.44 9.06
CA GLN A 380 15.13 -27.70 9.22
C GLN A 380 15.92 -28.88 8.64
N ALA A 381 16.51 -28.71 7.47
CA ALA A 381 17.34 -29.74 6.83
C ALA A 381 18.61 -30.04 7.64
N GLU A 382 19.26 -29.02 8.22
CA GLU A 382 20.46 -29.22 9.04
C GLU A 382 20.14 -29.90 10.39
N VAL A 383 19.03 -29.56 11.04
CA VAL A 383 18.54 -30.25 12.26
C VAL A 383 18.28 -31.74 12.00
N MET A 384 17.70 -32.09 10.85
CA MET A 384 17.43 -33.49 10.49
C MET A 384 18.69 -34.31 10.18
N ARG A 385 19.81 -33.67 9.80
CA ARG A 385 20.96 -34.36 9.24
C ARG A 385 21.87 -34.99 10.30
N ARG A 386 22.23 -34.29 11.41
CA ARG A 386 22.93 -34.81 12.63
C ARG A 386 23.06 -33.71 13.72
N PRO A 387 23.30 -34.07 15.02
CA PRO A 387 23.52 -33.11 16.12
C PRO A 387 24.73 -32.17 15.94
N GLN A 388 25.77 -32.59 15.20
CA GLN A 388 27.00 -31.79 15.01
C GLN A 388 26.85 -30.61 14.03
N ARG A 389 25.64 -30.34 13.52
CA ARG A 389 25.35 -29.22 12.60
C ARG A 389 24.40 -28.17 13.17
N THR A 390 24.13 -28.25 14.47
CA THR A 390 23.26 -27.34 15.22
C THR A 390 23.69 -25.88 15.08
N GLU A 391 25.00 -25.61 14.94
CA GLU A 391 25.54 -24.27 14.68
C GLU A 391 25.06 -23.66 13.36
N LEU A 392 25.01 -24.47 12.29
CA LEU A 392 24.52 -24.02 10.98
C LEU A 392 23.02 -23.75 11.02
N ALA A 393 22.26 -24.62 11.71
CA ALA A 393 20.84 -24.41 11.92
C ALA A 393 20.58 -23.12 12.71
N ALA A 394 21.34 -22.85 13.77
CA ALA A 394 21.23 -21.63 14.57
C ALA A 394 21.52 -20.37 13.74
N GLU A 395 22.53 -20.41 12.88
CA GLU A 395 22.83 -19.30 11.96
C GLU A 395 21.72 -19.07 10.92
N ASP A 396 21.16 -20.14 10.36
CA ASP A 396 20.02 -20.03 9.45
C ASP A 396 18.76 -19.48 10.15
N LEU A 397 18.52 -19.82 11.43
CA LEU A 397 17.45 -19.19 12.20
C LEU A 397 17.70 -17.70 12.44
N ARG A 398 18.95 -17.28 12.70
CA ARG A 398 19.31 -15.85 12.78
C ARG A 398 19.03 -15.12 11.48
N ARG A 399 19.32 -15.74 10.33
CA ARG A 399 18.99 -15.18 9.00
C ARG A 399 17.49 -15.05 8.79
N ALA A 400 16.72 -16.07 9.19
CA ALA A 400 15.26 -16.01 9.13
C ALA A 400 14.70 -14.88 10.00
N MET A 401 15.21 -14.72 11.23
CA MET A 401 14.81 -13.63 12.13
C MET A 401 15.10 -12.25 11.53
N ARG A 402 16.31 -12.03 10.99
CA ARG A 402 16.65 -10.74 10.33
C ARG A 402 15.72 -10.43 9.16
N ALA A 403 15.39 -11.43 8.35
CA ALA A 403 14.47 -11.27 7.23
C ALA A 403 13.05 -10.91 7.70
N LEU A 404 12.59 -11.41 8.84
CA LEU A 404 11.30 -11.01 9.42
C LEU A 404 11.36 -9.63 10.09
N ASP A 405 12.46 -9.32 10.78
CA ASP A 405 12.66 -8.02 11.46
C ASP A 405 12.64 -6.84 10.47
N SER A 406 13.12 -7.04 9.24
CA SER A 406 13.07 -6.02 8.17
C SER A 406 11.64 -5.65 7.73
N LEU A 407 10.64 -6.51 7.95
CA LEU A 407 9.23 -6.19 7.69
C LEU A 407 8.75 -5.01 8.54
N THR A 408 9.18 -4.98 9.81
CA THR A 408 8.83 -3.96 10.79
C THR A 408 9.83 -2.80 10.85
N GLY A 409 10.92 -2.88 10.08
CA GLY A 409 11.96 -1.86 10.03
C GLY A 409 12.87 -1.84 11.26
N ARG A 410 13.06 -2.97 11.93
CA ARG A 410 14.02 -3.10 13.04
C ARG A 410 15.49 -3.16 12.57
N ILE A 411 15.72 -3.51 11.31
CA ILE A 411 17.06 -3.77 10.72
C ILE A 411 17.05 -3.33 9.24
N ASP A 412 18.18 -2.80 8.74
CA ASP A 412 18.52 -2.56 7.32
C ASP A 412 17.45 -1.84 6.49
N VAL A 413 17.08 -0.61 6.89
CA VAL A 413 16.03 0.18 6.18
C VAL A 413 16.49 1.49 5.56
N GLU A 414 17.70 1.99 5.83
CA GLU A 414 18.11 3.36 5.49
C GLU A 414 17.86 3.72 4.01
N ASP A 415 18.28 2.86 3.06
CA ASP A 415 18.07 3.10 1.62
C ASP A 415 16.59 3.02 1.18
N LEU A 416 15.75 2.30 1.92
CA LEU A 416 14.32 2.14 1.60
C LEU A 416 13.46 3.29 2.17
N LEU A 417 13.94 3.93 3.23
CA LEU A 417 13.21 5.01 3.88
C LEU A 417 13.10 6.22 2.95
N ASP A 418 14.14 6.53 2.18
CA ASP A 418 14.12 7.69 1.29
C ASP A 418 13.08 7.57 0.18
N ASP A 419 12.98 6.41 -0.48
CA ASP A 419 11.95 6.18 -1.51
C ASP A 419 10.53 6.19 -0.93
N ILE A 420 10.34 5.56 0.25
CA ILE A 420 9.04 5.54 0.93
C ILE A 420 8.61 6.95 1.34
N PHE A 421 9.50 7.73 1.94
CA PHE A 421 9.16 9.08 2.43
C PHE A 421 9.07 10.12 1.31
N ALA A 422 9.80 9.93 0.20
CA ALA A 422 9.69 10.79 -0.99
C ALA A 422 8.29 10.74 -1.63
N SER A 423 7.57 9.62 -1.50
CA SER A 423 6.19 9.51 -2.00
C SER A 423 5.14 10.15 -1.08
N PHE A 424 5.50 10.57 0.14
CA PHE A 424 4.56 11.28 1.03
C PHE A 424 4.46 12.76 0.68
N CYS A 425 3.27 13.32 0.84
CA CYS A 425 3.05 14.76 0.78
C CYS A 425 3.81 15.50 1.89
N ILE A 426 4.34 16.69 1.58
CA ILE A 426 4.89 17.63 2.56
C ILE A 426 3.82 17.96 3.62
N GLY A 427 4.14 17.78 4.90
CA GLY A 427 3.20 17.95 6.02
C GLY A 427 2.76 16.65 6.69
N LYS A 428 3.24 15.52 6.16
CA LYS A 428 3.18 14.19 6.77
C LYS A 428 4.57 13.60 6.80
#